data_AF-A0A1V4YLZ1-F1
#
_entry.id   AF-A0A1V4YLZ1-F1
#
_cell.length_a   1.000
_cell.length_b   1.000
_cell.length_c   1.000
_cell.angle_alpha   90.00
_cell.angle_beta   90.00
_cell.angle_gamma   90.00
#
_symmetry.space_group_name_H-M   'P 1'
#
loop_
_entity.id
_entity.type
_entity.pdbx_description
1 polymer ?
#
loop_
_entity_poly.entity_id
_entity_poly.type
_entity_poly.pdbx_seq_one_letter_code
_entity_poly.pdbx_strand_id
1 'polypeptide(L)'
;MAESLDDYDQNESSFEEIDFEEIEDKLNKEINTSTKPVYDKNTPAKIEGIKLLRGANPEMDRKDREYYPLTLQIRTVVTDNGKKVESIDNYNGLREYDDGFWNGQKSAFGRLMKLAQGEEEIKTYRDLLRFLPGKGVKIKTEDWKFGGQEGQKNIIQSFR
;
A
#
# COMPACT_ATOMS: atom_id res chain seq x y z
N MET A 1 -63.53 11.49 -15.41
CA MET A 1 -62.76 10.46 -16.13
C MET A 1 -61.82 11.18 -17.08
N ALA A 2 -60.61 10.63 -17.28
CA ALA A 2 -59.39 11.24 -17.80
C ALA A 2 -58.66 12.11 -16.75
N GLU A 3 -57.34 12.05 -16.53
CA GLU A 3 -56.25 11.15 -16.94
C GLU A 3 -55.06 11.52 -16.02
N SER A 4 -54.24 10.53 -15.68
CA SER A 4 -52.97 10.65 -14.94
C SER A 4 -51.88 11.32 -15.78
N LEU A 5 -50.96 12.07 -15.17
CA LEU A 5 -49.59 12.32 -15.68
C LEU A 5 -48.67 12.85 -14.55
N ASP A 6 -47.82 11.93 -14.08
CA ASP A 6 -46.39 12.05 -13.71
C ASP A 6 -45.86 13.32 -13.00
N ASP A 7 -45.55 13.18 -11.71
CA ASP A 7 -44.52 13.95 -11.01
C ASP A 7 -43.20 13.15 -11.06
N TYR A 8 -42.28 13.53 -11.95
CA TYR A 8 -40.88 13.09 -11.94
C TYR A 8 -39.95 14.31 -11.99
N ASP A 9 -39.27 14.52 -10.86
CA ASP A 9 -37.84 14.81 -10.72
C ASP A 9 -37.19 15.92 -11.58
N GLN A 10 -36.82 17.03 -10.94
CA GLN A 10 -35.58 17.76 -11.25
C GLN A 10 -35.00 18.34 -9.95
N ASN A 11 -34.35 17.48 -9.17
CA ASN A 11 -33.33 17.92 -8.23
C ASN A 11 -32.10 18.32 -9.08
N GLU A 12 -31.99 19.60 -9.45
CA GLU A 12 -30.78 20.19 -10.01
C GLU A 12 -29.65 20.03 -8.97
N SER A 13 -28.97 18.89 -9.05
CA SER A 13 -27.64 18.72 -8.49
C SER A 13 -26.75 19.67 -9.28
N SER A 14 -26.49 20.85 -8.72
CA SER A 14 -25.42 21.73 -9.14
C SER A 14 -24.10 20.98 -8.88
N PHE A 15 -23.69 20.19 -9.86
CA PHE A 15 -22.35 19.65 -9.93
C PHE A 15 -21.42 20.83 -10.21
N GLU A 16 -20.58 21.17 -9.22
CA GLU A 16 -19.42 22.02 -9.47
C GLU A 16 -18.53 21.31 -10.49
N GLU A 17 -18.34 21.97 -11.62
CA GLU A 17 -17.39 21.56 -12.66
C GLU A 17 -15.98 21.75 -12.07
N ILE A 18 -15.42 20.67 -11.51
CA ILE A 18 -14.08 20.73 -10.93
C ILE A 18 -13.08 20.71 -12.09
N ASP A 19 -12.46 21.86 -12.32
CA ASP A 19 -11.41 22.04 -13.30
C ASP A 19 -10.20 21.16 -12.94
N PHE A 20 -9.86 20.22 -13.82
CA PHE A 20 -8.84 19.19 -13.55
C PHE A 20 -7.43 19.78 -13.35
N GLU A 21 -7.18 20.98 -13.89
CA GLU A 21 -5.92 21.70 -13.70
C GLU A 21 -5.78 22.26 -12.27
N GLU A 22 -6.89 22.60 -11.60
CA GLU A 22 -6.86 23.13 -10.23
C GLU A 22 -6.62 22.02 -9.18
N ILE A 23 -7.00 20.78 -9.50
CA ILE A 23 -6.66 19.59 -8.71
C ILE A 23 -5.17 19.30 -8.80
N GLU A 24 -4.58 19.40 -9.99
CA GLU A 24 -3.15 19.14 -10.20
C GLU A 24 -2.26 20.15 -9.46
N ASP A 25 -2.67 21.42 -9.41
CA ASP A 25 -1.93 22.47 -8.70
C ASP A 25 -2.07 22.36 -7.17
N LYS A 26 -3.22 21.89 -6.65
CA LYS A 26 -3.38 21.56 -5.21
C LYS A 26 -2.60 20.30 -4.83
N LEU A 27 -2.57 19.28 -5.68
CA LEU A 27 -1.76 18.08 -5.47
C LEU A 27 -0.25 18.37 -5.53
N ASN A 28 0.19 19.25 -6.44
CA ASN A 28 1.61 19.60 -6.56
C ASN A 28 2.08 20.57 -5.48
N LYS A 29 1.21 21.41 -4.89
CA LYS A 29 1.58 22.32 -3.78
C LYS A 29 1.68 21.64 -2.41
N GLU A 30 1.03 20.49 -2.20
CA GLU A 30 1.23 19.66 -0.99
C GLU A 30 2.45 18.73 -1.08
N ILE A 31 3.16 18.69 -2.22
CA ILE A 31 4.51 18.13 -2.32
C ILE A 31 5.54 19.17 -1.85
N ASN A 32 5.23 19.89 -0.77
CA ASN A 32 6.21 20.64 0.00
C ASN A 32 6.71 19.74 1.12
N THR A 33 7.86 19.10 0.90
CA THR A 33 8.79 18.69 1.98
C THR A 33 8.17 17.88 3.13
N SER A 34 7.23 16.97 2.89
CA SER A 34 6.88 15.98 3.91
C SER A 34 7.97 14.91 3.93
N THR A 35 9.04 15.20 4.67
CA THR A 35 10.08 14.22 4.97
C THR A 35 9.40 13.01 5.58
N LYS A 36 9.57 11.84 4.96
CA LYS A 36 9.00 10.59 5.46
C LYS A 36 9.30 10.47 6.96
N PRO A 37 8.30 10.18 7.81
CA PRO A 37 8.53 10.15 9.25
C PRO A 37 9.56 9.08 9.60
N VAL A 38 10.49 9.43 10.49
CA VAL A 38 11.54 8.55 10.99
C VAL A 38 11.18 8.09 12.40
N TYR A 39 11.29 6.79 12.63
CA TYR A 39 10.94 6.10 13.86
C TYR A 39 12.14 5.26 14.34
N ASP A 40 12.94 5.81 15.24
CA ASP A 40 14.15 5.15 15.77
C ASP A 40 13.85 3.93 16.66
N LYS A 41 12.60 3.83 17.13
CA LYS A 41 12.09 2.76 17.98
C LYS A 41 10.84 2.13 17.38
N ASN A 42 10.49 0.95 17.89
CA ASN A 42 9.25 0.25 17.55
C ASN A 42 8.03 1.09 17.93
N THR A 43 7.46 1.75 16.93
CA THR A 43 6.39 2.73 17.08
C THR A 43 5.05 2.06 16.76
N PRO A 44 4.05 2.13 17.66
CA PRO A 44 2.72 1.59 17.37
C PRO A 44 2.10 2.30 16.17
N ALA A 45 1.58 1.54 15.22
CA ALA A 45 0.85 2.04 14.07
C ALA A 45 -0.34 1.13 13.77
N LYS A 46 -1.25 1.61 12.92
CA LYS A 46 -2.36 0.83 12.37
C LYS A 46 -2.24 0.74 10.87
N ILE A 47 -2.47 -0.44 10.29
CA ILE A 47 -2.60 -0.59 8.84
C ILE A 47 -3.97 -0.07 8.42
N GLU A 48 -3.99 1.01 7.64
CA GLU A 48 -5.23 1.62 7.12
C GLU A 48 -5.47 1.37 5.63
N GLY A 49 -4.47 0.87 4.91
CA GLY A 49 -4.63 0.56 3.50
C GLY A 49 -3.55 -0.37 2.99
N ILE A 50 -3.95 -1.26 2.06
CA ILE A 50 -3.02 -2.10 1.31
C ILE A 50 -3.38 -2.03 -0.18
N LYS A 51 -2.36 -2.06 -1.04
CA LYS A 51 -2.52 -2.17 -2.49
C LYS A 51 -1.49 -3.15 -3.02
N LEU A 52 -1.91 -4.08 -3.86
CA LEU A 52 -1.00 -4.93 -4.61
C LEU A 52 -0.87 -4.34 -6.02
N LEU A 53 0.33 -3.87 -6.35
CA LEU A 53 0.64 -3.23 -7.62
C LEU A 53 1.38 -4.22 -8.51
N ARG A 54 0.93 -4.36 -9.75
CA ARG A 54 1.61 -5.14 -10.80
C ARG A 54 2.44 -4.23 -11.67
N GLY A 55 3.68 -4.62 -11.96
CA GLY A 55 4.51 -3.91 -12.93
C GLY A 55 3.85 -3.87 -14.32
N ALA A 56 4.00 -2.76 -15.03
CA ALA A 56 3.39 -2.60 -16.35
C ALA A 56 4.00 -3.54 -17.39
N ASN A 57 5.30 -3.78 -17.30
CA ASN A 57 6.04 -4.64 -18.22
C ASN A 57 6.50 -5.90 -17.49
N PRO A 58 6.55 -7.04 -18.19
CA PRO A 58 7.18 -8.24 -17.66
C PRO A 58 8.70 -8.09 -17.58
N GLU A 59 9.30 -8.89 -16.69
CA GLU A 59 10.74 -9.07 -16.54
C GLU A 59 11.11 -10.55 -16.76
N MET A 60 12.38 -10.81 -17.05
CA MET A 60 12.91 -12.17 -17.21
C MET A 60 13.68 -12.58 -15.96
N ASP A 61 13.42 -13.79 -15.44
CA ASP A 61 14.24 -14.36 -14.38
C ASP A 61 15.52 -15.03 -14.92
N ARG A 62 16.32 -15.61 -14.02
CA ARG A 62 17.60 -16.26 -14.38
C ARG A 62 17.45 -17.55 -15.20
N LYS A 63 16.22 -18.04 -15.39
CA LYS A 63 15.88 -19.22 -16.18
C LYS A 63 15.10 -18.83 -17.44
N ASP A 64 15.17 -17.56 -17.84
CA ASP A 64 14.46 -17.01 -18.98
C ASP A 64 12.94 -17.22 -18.92
N ARG A 65 12.38 -17.27 -17.70
CA ARG A 65 10.93 -17.26 -17.50
C ARG A 65 10.45 -15.83 -17.33
N GLU A 66 9.43 -15.48 -18.12
CA GLU A 66 8.73 -14.21 -18.02
C GLU A 66 7.92 -14.15 -16.72
N TYR A 67 8.02 -13.03 -16.00
CA TYR A 67 7.19 -12.77 -14.83
C TYR A 67 6.82 -11.29 -14.73
N TYR A 68 5.71 -11.00 -14.08
CA TYR A 68 5.35 -9.64 -13.69
C TYR A 68 5.77 -9.39 -12.24
N PRO A 69 6.60 -8.36 -11.96
CA PRO A 69 6.94 -8.01 -10.59
C PRO A 69 5.72 -7.45 -9.87
N LEU A 70 5.51 -7.91 -8.64
CA LEU A 70 4.44 -7.42 -7.77
C LEU A 70 5.02 -6.70 -6.54
N THR A 71 4.41 -5.56 -6.22
CA THR A 71 4.74 -4.73 -5.06
C THR A 71 3.53 -4.60 -4.15
N LEU A 72 3.66 -5.07 -2.91
CA LEU A 72 2.67 -4.79 -1.88
C LEU A 72 2.99 -3.43 -1.25
N GLN A 73 2.12 -2.45 -1.47
CA GLN A 73 2.17 -1.16 -0.81
C GLN A 73 1.27 -1.17 0.42
N ILE A 74 1.82 -0.78 1.57
CA ILE A 74 1.09 -0.70 2.84
C ILE A 74 1.11 0.75 3.33
N ARG A 75 -0.07 1.28 3.64
CA ARG A 75 -0.25 2.56 4.33
C ARG A 75 -0.49 2.29 5.81
N THR A 76 0.37 2.85 6.64
CA THR A 76 0.26 2.82 8.09
C THR A 76 -0.01 4.22 8.64
N VAL A 77 -0.74 4.29 9.74
CA VAL A 77 -1.01 5.53 10.46
C VAL A 77 -0.50 5.42 11.88
N VAL A 78 0.33 6.38 12.28
CA VAL A 78 0.76 6.61 13.66
C VAL A 78 -0.03 7.77 14.22
N THR A 79 -0.60 7.62 15.42
CA THR A 79 -1.22 8.73 16.13
C THR A 79 -0.25 9.22 17.20
N ASP A 80 0.27 10.43 17.04
CA ASP A 80 1.17 11.07 18.00
C ASP A 80 0.58 12.41 18.45
N ASN A 81 0.36 12.57 19.76
CA ASN A 81 -0.26 13.75 20.37
C ASN A 81 -1.57 14.22 19.67
N GLY A 82 -2.41 13.26 19.25
CA GLY A 82 -3.68 13.53 18.56
C GLY A 82 -3.54 13.86 17.07
N LYS A 83 -2.30 13.97 16.53
CA LYS A 83 -2.05 14.12 15.10
C LYS A 83 -1.86 12.75 14.45
N LYS A 84 -2.49 12.54 13.30
CA LYS A 84 -2.26 11.35 12.46
C LYS A 84 -1.11 11.64 11.50
N VAL A 85 -0.12 10.76 11.51
CA VAL A 85 1.02 10.79 10.58
C VAL A 85 0.98 9.50 9.77
N GLU A 86 0.98 9.64 8.44
CA GLU A 86 0.92 8.50 7.53
C GLU A 86 2.33 8.09 7.07
N SER A 87 2.51 6.78 6.86
CA SER A 87 3.68 6.23 6.18
C SER A 87 3.23 5.23 5.13
N ILE A 88 3.77 5.38 3.92
CA ILE A 88 3.55 4.48 2.79
C ILE A 88 4.86 3.73 2.51
N ASP A 89 4.78 2.40 2.52
CA ASP A 89 5.93 1.51 2.43
C ASP A 89 5.69 0.38 1.41
N ASN A 90 6.67 0.18 0.53
CA ASN A 90 6.63 -0.81 -0.53
C ASN A 90 7.42 -2.07 -0.14
N TYR A 91 6.73 -3.20 -0.17
CA TYR A 91 7.21 -4.56 0.10
C TYR A 91 7.30 -5.33 -1.22
N ASN A 92 8.49 -5.29 -1.83
CA ASN A 92 8.80 -5.94 -3.10
C ASN A 92 9.20 -7.42 -2.92
N GLY A 93 9.19 -8.15 -4.04
CA GLY A 93 9.76 -9.51 -4.15
C GLY A 93 8.72 -10.63 -4.19
N LEU A 94 7.51 -10.30 -4.62
CA LEU A 94 6.52 -11.23 -5.16
C LEU A 94 6.58 -11.15 -6.69
N ARG A 95 6.42 -12.29 -7.36
CA ARG A 95 6.40 -12.41 -8.83
C ARG A 95 5.18 -13.18 -9.26
N GLU A 96 4.53 -12.72 -10.31
CA GLU A 96 3.44 -13.39 -10.99
C GLU A 96 3.97 -14.02 -12.28
N TYR A 97 3.88 -15.35 -12.38
CA TYR A 97 4.13 -16.14 -13.57
C TYR A 97 2.79 -16.60 -14.14
N ASP A 98 2.81 -17.16 -15.35
CA ASP A 98 1.67 -17.82 -15.98
C ASP A 98 1.11 -19.00 -15.16
N ASP A 99 1.99 -19.75 -14.51
CA ASP A 99 1.68 -20.94 -13.70
C ASP A 99 1.45 -20.65 -12.20
N GLY A 100 1.55 -19.39 -11.78
CA GLY A 100 1.27 -19.00 -10.40
C GLY A 100 2.18 -17.90 -9.86
N PHE A 101 2.51 -17.99 -8.58
CA PHE A 101 3.24 -16.94 -7.88
C PHE A 101 4.50 -17.48 -7.21
N TRP A 102 5.55 -16.68 -7.23
CA TRP A 102 6.77 -16.95 -6.50
C TRP A 102 7.08 -15.82 -5.53
N ASN A 103 7.51 -16.16 -4.31
CA ASN A 103 7.95 -15.20 -3.32
C ASN A 103 9.41 -15.42 -2.92
N GLY A 104 10.21 -14.37 -2.95
CA GLY A 104 11.57 -14.43 -2.44
C GLY A 104 11.58 -14.40 -0.91
N GLN A 105 12.00 -15.48 -0.23
CA GLN A 105 12.00 -15.53 1.24
C GLN A 105 12.82 -14.39 1.92
N LYS A 106 13.88 -13.91 1.25
CA LYS A 106 14.72 -12.82 1.75
C LYS A 106 14.24 -11.43 1.36
N SER A 107 13.22 -11.33 0.50
CA SER A 107 12.67 -10.06 0.04
C SER A 107 11.86 -9.35 1.13
N ALA A 108 11.54 -8.08 0.92
CA ALA A 108 10.68 -7.34 1.86
C ALA A 108 9.33 -8.04 2.02
N PHE A 109 8.72 -8.49 0.92
CA PHE A 109 7.48 -9.26 0.95
C PHE A 109 7.64 -10.58 1.71
N GLY A 110 8.71 -11.34 1.43
CA GLY A 110 8.96 -12.63 2.09
C GLY A 110 9.18 -12.50 3.60
N ARG A 111 9.89 -11.45 4.04
CA ARG A 111 10.07 -11.14 5.46
C ARG A 111 8.76 -10.79 6.15
N LEU A 112 7.92 -9.97 5.51
CA LEU A 112 6.59 -9.64 6.02
C LEU A 112 5.70 -10.89 6.14
N MET A 113 5.71 -11.75 5.13
CA MET A 113 4.96 -13.01 5.14
C MET A 113 5.44 -13.93 6.28
N LYS A 114 6.76 -14.06 6.47
CA LYS A 114 7.33 -14.83 7.57
C LYS A 114 6.97 -14.26 8.94
N LEU A 115 6.90 -12.94 9.06
CA LEU A 115 6.47 -12.29 10.29
C LEU A 115 4.99 -12.62 10.59
N ALA A 116 4.12 -12.54 9.58
CA ALA A 116 2.70 -12.84 9.74
C ALA A 116 2.44 -14.33 10.04
N GLN A 117 3.27 -15.22 9.50
CA GLN A 117 3.27 -16.66 9.82
C GLN A 117 3.56 -16.96 11.29
N GLY A 118 4.23 -16.07 12.00
CA GLY A 118 4.47 -16.21 13.44
C GLY A 118 3.23 -15.95 14.30
N GLU A 119 2.20 -15.34 13.72
CA GLU A 119 0.99 -14.90 14.43
C GLU A 119 -0.24 -15.72 14.04
N GLU A 120 -0.34 -16.11 12.76
CA GLU A 120 -1.49 -16.81 12.20
C GLU A 120 -1.05 -17.79 11.11
N GLU A 121 -1.93 -18.71 10.70
CA GLU A 121 -1.63 -19.72 9.68
C GLU A 121 -1.62 -19.13 8.25
N ILE A 122 -0.64 -18.27 7.96
CA ILE A 122 -0.48 -17.57 6.68
C ILE A 122 0.33 -18.44 5.70
N LYS A 123 -0.33 -19.09 4.75
CA LYS A 123 0.34 -19.99 3.77
C LYS A 123 0.59 -19.34 2.42
N THR A 124 -0.27 -18.41 2.01
CA THR A 124 -0.25 -17.79 0.69
C THR A 124 -0.18 -16.26 0.77
N TYR A 125 0.15 -15.61 -0.34
CA TYR A 125 0.08 -14.15 -0.41
C TYR A 125 -1.35 -13.63 -0.18
N ARG A 126 -2.38 -14.40 -0.60
CA ARG A 126 -3.79 -14.03 -0.42
C ARG A 126 -4.18 -14.03 1.04
N ASP A 127 -3.67 -15.00 1.82
CA ASP A 127 -3.87 -15.04 3.27
C ASP A 127 -3.27 -13.80 3.92
N LEU A 128 -2.06 -13.41 3.51
CA LEU A 128 -1.43 -12.19 3.99
C LEU A 128 -2.26 -10.94 3.65
N LEU A 129 -2.77 -10.81 2.42
CA LEU A 129 -3.62 -9.68 2.02
C LEU A 129 -4.93 -9.60 2.82
N ARG A 130 -5.48 -10.74 3.26
CA ARG A 130 -6.67 -10.78 4.13
C ARG A 130 -6.32 -10.46 5.58
N PHE A 131 -5.14 -10.84 6.02
CA PHE A 131 -4.66 -10.65 7.39
C PHE A 131 -4.34 -9.19 7.71
N LEU A 132 -3.69 -8.48 6.79
CA LEU A 132 -3.11 -7.14 7.06
C LEU A 132 -4.11 -6.00 7.36
N PRO A 133 -5.26 -5.86 6.66
CA PRO A 133 -6.13 -4.70 6.81
C PRO A 133 -6.60 -4.51 8.26
N GLY A 134 -6.43 -3.28 8.78
CA GLY A 134 -6.88 -2.92 10.13
C GLY A 134 -6.01 -3.42 11.28
N LYS A 135 -4.98 -4.24 11.03
CA LYS A 135 -4.10 -4.77 12.09
C LYS A 135 -3.30 -3.67 12.77
N GLY A 136 -3.12 -3.85 14.09
CA GLY A 136 -2.14 -3.12 14.86
C GLY A 136 -0.74 -3.67 14.57
N VAL A 137 0.23 -2.79 14.39
CA VAL A 137 1.62 -3.16 14.11
C VAL A 137 2.58 -2.30 14.93
N LYS A 138 3.83 -2.74 15.02
CA LYS A 138 4.95 -1.87 15.38
C LYS A 138 5.80 -1.64 14.14
N ILE A 139 6.06 -0.38 13.79
CA ILE A 139 6.94 0.00 12.69
C ILE A 139 8.24 0.60 13.23
N LYS A 140 9.33 0.45 12.47
CA LYS A 140 10.62 1.10 12.73
C LYS A 140 11.26 1.50 11.41
N THR A 141 11.96 2.63 11.38
CA THR A 141 12.74 3.03 10.21
C THR A 141 13.99 2.18 10.09
N GLU A 142 14.22 1.63 8.91
CA GLU A 142 15.45 0.93 8.53
C GLU A 142 16.03 1.56 7.26
N ASP A 143 17.35 1.66 7.23
CA ASP A 143 18.09 2.01 6.04
C ASP A 143 18.11 0.81 5.09
N TRP A 144 17.89 1.07 3.80
CA TRP A 144 18.01 0.07 2.75
C TRP A 144 19.05 0.50 1.72
N LYS A 145 19.80 -0.47 1.22
CA LYS A 145 20.72 -0.29 0.10
C LYS A 145 20.41 -1.33 -0.97
N PHE A 146 20.16 -0.88 -2.19
CA PHE A 146 19.94 -1.76 -3.34
C PHE A 146 20.41 -1.08 -4.62
N GLY A 147 21.24 -1.77 -5.42
CA GLY A 147 21.69 -1.27 -6.72
C GLY A 147 22.46 0.06 -6.65
N GLY A 148 23.19 0.33 -5.57
CA GLY A 148 23.92 1.59 -5.37
C GLY A 148 23.05 2.76 -4.89
N GLN A 149 21.72 2.57 -4.76
CA GLN A 149 20.83 3.52 -4.13
C GLN A 149 20.69 3.23 -2.63
N GLU A 150 20.57 4.29 -1.84
CA GLU A 150 20.34 4.24 -0.40
C GLU A 150 19.06 5.01 -0.07
N GLY A 151 18.35 4.58 0.97
CA GLY A 151 17.18 5.29 1.45
C GLY A 151 16.66 4.71 2.75
N GLN A 152 15.52 5.23 3.20
CA GLN A 152 14.87 4.82 4.44
C GLN A 152 13.46 4.28 4.18
N LYS A 153 13.08 3.24 4.94
CA LYS A 153 11.73 2.66 4.90
C LYS A 153 11.24 2.36 6.31
N ASN A 154 9.95 2.51 6.54
CA ASN A 154 9.31 2.14 7.78
C ASN A 154 8.83 0.69 7.65
N ILE A 155 9.56 -0.21 8.29
CA ILE A 155 9.34 -1.65 8.19
C ILE A 155 8.51 -2.11 9.38
N ILE A 156 7.49 -2.94 9.11
CA ILE A 156 6.72 -3.64 10.14
C ILE A 156 7.64 -4.64 10.85
N GLN A 157 7.76 -4.49 12.17
CA GLN A 157 8.61 -5.28 13.06
C GLN A 157 7.84 -6.38 13.77
N SER A 158 6.56 -6.13 14.10
CA SER A 158 5.67 -7.11 14.73
C SER A 158 4.21 -6.74 14.50
N PHE A 159 3.32 -7.72 14.65
CA PHE A 159 1.88 -7.49 14.78
C PHE A 159 1.50 -7.34 16.27
N ARG A 160 0.28 -6.86 16.54
CA ARG A 160 -0.30 -6.69 17.88
C ARG A 160 -1.73 -7.20 17.91
#